data_AF-A0A954V138-F1
#
_entry.id   AF-A0A954V138-F1
#
_cell.length_a   1.000
_cell.length_b   1.000
_cell.length_c   1.000
_cell.angle_alpha   90.00
_cell.angle_beta   90.00
_cell.angle_gamma   90.00
#
_symmetry.space_group_name_H-M   'P 1'
#
loop_
_entity.id
_entity.type
_entity.pdbx_description
1 polymer ?
#
loop_
_entity_poly.entity_id
_entity_poly.type
_entity_poly.pdbx_seq_one_letter_code
_entity_poly.pdbx_strand_id
1 'polypeptide(L)'
;CKHQPAASVLEAWSCGVRDFGENRAQELRSHAEDLPSISDSQVRWHFIGTLQSNKVNTVLPYRPWIHTIDRLSLAQAISQRAAAEGVDCLVQVNIGREPQKGGINPDDSIEFARSVARLPGLRLRGLMAVPPANEDPTPHFESMSTLFEALRHTPEGKNVCALSMGMSRDFEAAIRCGATLVRVGTNLFGSRPETSLDALRQ
;
A
#
# COMPACT_ATOMS: atom_id res chain seq x y z
N CYS A 1 -9.25 5.39 -2.54
CA CYS A 1 -10.69 5.68 -2.64
C CYS A 1 -11.54 4.84 -1.66
N LYS A 2 -10.97 4.42 -0.52
CA LYS A 2 -11.73 3.72 0.53
C LYS A 2 -13.03 4.44 0.90
N HIS A 3 -14.15 3.70 0.91
CA HIS A 3 -15.52 4.20 1.17
C HIS A 3 -16.06 5.26 0.19
N GLN A 4 -15.36 5.53 -0.92
CA GLN A 4 -15.88 6.43 -1.94
C GLN A 4 -16.73 5.64 -2.94
N PRO A 5 -17.82 6.21 -3.48
CA PRO A 5 -18.60 5.54 -4.52
C PRO A 5 -17.81 5.47 -5.83
N ALA A 6 -18.12 4.48 -6.67
CA ALA A 6 -17.47 4.31 -7.98
C ALA A 6 -17.52 5.59 -8.85
N ALA A 7 -18.61 6.37 -8.74
CA ALA A 7 -18.74 7.65 -9.44
C ALA A 7 -17.62 8.65 -9.09
N SER A 8 -17.22 8.75 -7.82
CA SER A 8 -16.12 9.62 -7.40
C SER A 8 -14.76 9.11 -7.89
N VAL A 9 -14.59 7.79 -7.97
CA VAL A 9 -13.38 7.18 -8.54
C VAL A 9 -13.28 7.50 -10.05
N LEU A 10 -14.40 7.38 -10.77
CA LEU A 10 -14.49 7.71 -12.20
C LEU A 10 -14.25 9.20 -12.45
N GLU A 11 -14.76 10.09 -11.60
CA GLU A 11 -14.52 11.53 -11.67
C GLU A 11 -13.02 11.85 -11.50
N ALA A 12 -12.39 11.31 -10.45
CA ALA A 12 -10.96 11.48 -10.24
C ALA A 12 -10.14 10.94 -11.42
N TRP A 13 -10.54 9.80 -11.98
CA TRP A 13 -9.91 9.26 -13.17
C TRP A 13 -10.08 10.18 -14.39
N SER A 14 -11.26 10.75 -14.58
CA SER A 14 -11.54 11.70 -15.67
C SER A 14 -10.68 12.96 -15.54
N CYS A 15 -10.31 13.34 -14.32
CA CYS A 15 -9.37 14.42 -14.00
C CYS A 15 -7.89 14.04 -14.13
N GLY A 16 -7.57 12.83 -14.61
CA GLY A 16 -6.19 12.40 -14.87
C GLY A 16 -5.54 11.54 -13.79
N VAL A 17 -6.25 11.22 -12.69
CA VAL A 17 -5.74 10.29 -11.67
C VAL A 17 -5.67 8.87 -12.24
N ARG A 18 -4.56 8.17 -11.99
CA ARG A 18 -4.33 6.80 -12.51
C ARG A 18 -4.04 5.81 -11.40
N ASP A 19 -3.47 6.26 -10.28
CA ASP A 19 -3.13 5.42 -9.13
C ASP A 19 -4.24 5.52 -8.07
N PHE A 20 -4.85 4.37 -7.74
CA PHE A 20 -5.96 4.30 -6.79
C PHE A 20 -5.65 3.31 -5.67
N GLY A 21 -5.69 3.81 -4.43
CA GLY A 21 -5.44 3.03 -3.22
C GLY A 21 -6.73 2.47 -2.60
N GLU A 22 -6.75 1.15 -2.37
CA GLU A 22 -7.84 0.42 -1.74
C GLU A 22 -7.41 -0.34 -0.48
N ASN A 23 -8.32 -0.38 0.50
CA ASN A 23 -8.02 -0.98 1.80
C ASN A 23 -8.77 -2.29 2.05
N ARG A 24 -9.79 -2.62 1.24
CA ARG A 24 -10.61 -3.82 1.39
C ARG A 24 -10.70 -4.55 0.06
N ALA A 25 -10.59 -5.88 0.11
CA ALA A 25 -10.60 -6.71 -1.10
C ALA A 25 -11.90 -6.59 -1.89
N GLN A 26 -13.03 -6.46 -1.19
CA GLN A 26 -14.36 -6.29 -1.80
C GLN A 26 -14.52 -4.91 -2.45
N GLU A 27 -13.99 -3.84 -1.84
CA GLU A 27 -14.02 -2.50 -2.43
C GLU A 27 -13.15 -2.43 -3.68
N LEU A 28 -11.93 -2.99 -3.63
CA LEU A 28 -11.08 -3.12 -4.82
C LEU A 28 -11.81 -3.86 -5.96
N ARG A 29 -12.42 -5.00 -5.64
CA ARG A 29 -13.20 -5.77 -6.60
C ARG A 29 -14.34 -4.94 -7.20
N SER A 30 -15.18 -4.33 -6.36
CA SER A 30 -16.31 -3.54 -6.82
C SER A 30 -15.84 -2.41 -7.72
N HIS A 31 -14.88 -1.60 -7.28
CA HIS A 31 -14.40 -0.48 -8.08
C HIS A 31 -13.73 -0.94 -9.39
N ALA A 32 -13.00 -2.06 -9.40
CA ALA A 32 -12.42 -2.58 -10.63
C ALA A 32 -13.48 -3.12 -11.60
N GLU A 33 -14.54 -3.77 -11.09
CA GLU A 33 -15.65 -4.29 -11.91
C GLU A 33 -16.60 -3.18 -12.39
N ASP A 34 -16.80 -2.13 -11.58
CA ASP A 34 -17.68 -0.99 -11.84
C ASP A 34 -17.04 0.09 -12.73
N LEU A 35 -15.77 -0.09 -13.12
CA LEU A 35 -15.07 0.77 -14.09
C LEU A 35 -14.86 0.08 -15.47
N PRO A 36 -15.90 -0.52 -16.10
CA PRO A 36 -15.75 -1.37 -17.29
C PRO A 36 -15.35 -0.62 -18.57
N SER A 37 -15.23 0.71 -18.53
CA SER A 37 -14.88 1.58 -19.67
C SER A 37 -13.46 2.12 -19.63
N ILE A 38 -12.71 1.85 -18.56
CA ILE A 38 -11.29 2.18 -18.46
C ILE A 38 -10.53 0.89 -18.78
N SER A 39 -9.83 0.84 -19.91
CA SER A 39 -8.96 -0.31 -20.19
C SER A 39 -8.07 -0.58 -18.98
N ASP A 40 -7.91 -1.84 -18.56
CA ASP A 40 -6.99 -2.26 -17.48
C ASP A 40 -5.58 -1.63 -17.59
N SER A 41 -5.20 -1.20 -18.79
CA SER A 41 -3.94 -0.49 -19.07
C SER A 41 -3.87 0.96 -18.52
N GLN A 42 -4.97 1.53 -18.04
CA GLN A 42 -5.06 2.95 -17.66
C GLN A 42 -5.25 3.18 -16.15
N VAL A 43 -5.48 2.15 -15.35
CA VAL A 43 -5.59 2.28 -13.89
C VAL A 43 -4.56 1.39 -13.19
N ARG A 44 -3.88 1.96 -12.21
CA ARG A 44 -2.98 1.23 -11.30
C ARG A 44 -3.64 1.12 -9.94
N TRP A 45 -3.98 -0.09 -9.57
CA TRP A 45 -4.52 -0.40 -8.25
C TRP A 45 -3.40 -0.59 -7.24
N HIS A 46 -3.59 -0.04 -6.04
CA HIS A 46 -2.71 -0.23 -4.89
C HIS A 46 -3.53 -0.79 -3.73
N PHE A 47 -3.21 -2.01 -3.28
CA PHE A 47 -3.77 -2.56 -2.06
C PHE A 47 -2.93 -2.10 -0.85
N ILE A 48 -3.52 -1.23 -0.04
CA ILE A 48 -2.85 -0.55 1.09
C ILE A 48 -3.48 -0.88 2.46
N GLY A 49 -4.47 -1.78 2.49
CA GLY A 49 -5.04 -2.32 3.73
C GLY A 49 -4.44 -3.67 4.10
N THR A 50 -4.65 -4.13 5.32
CA THR A 50 -4.16 -5.44 5.77
C THR A 50 -4.75 -6.57 4.92
N LEU A 51 -3.90 -7.31 4.21
CA LEU A 51 -4.32 -8.42 3.36
C LEU A 51 -4.32 -9.74 4.12
N GLN A 52 -5.51 -10.34 4.24
CA GLN A 52 -5.66 -11.70 4.75
C GLN A 52 -5.32 -12.71 3.67
N SER A 53 -4.68 -13.82 4.03
CA SER A 53 -4.19 -14.82 3.05
C SER A 53 -5.33 -15.45 2.23
N ASN A 54 -6.52 -15.62 2.82
CA ASN A 54 -7.72 -16.12 2.13
C ASN A 54 -8.34 -15.12 1.14
N LYS A 55 -7.94 -13.84 1.18
CA LYS A 55 -8.40 -12.79 0.25
C LYS A 55 -7.44 -12.54 -0.90
N VAL A 56 -6.28 -13.20 -0.92
CA VAL A 56 -5.31 -13.08 -2.02
C VAL A 56 -5.96 -13.39 -3.38
N ASN A 57 -6.75 -14.47 -3.48
CA ASN A 57 -7.48 -14.83 -4.70
C ASN A 57 -8.51 -13.78 -5.14
N THR A 58 -9.01 -12.96 -4.22
CA THR A 58 -9.93 -11.86 -4.54
C THR A 58 -9.17 -10.65 -5.07
N VAL A 59 -7.94 -10.42 -4.62
CA VAL A 59 -7.18 -9.19 -4.91
C VAL A 59 -6.33 -9.33 -6.17
N LEU A 60 -5.66 -10.47 -6.37
CA LEU A 60 -4.71 -10.66 -7.46
C LEU A 60 -5.26 -10.52 -8.89
N PRO A 61 -6.52 -10.89 -9.21
CA PRO A 61 -7.05 -10.71 -10.56
C PRO A 61 -6.98 -9.27 -11.08
N TYR A 62 -7.02 -8.28 -10.18
CA TYR A 62 -6.97 -6.85 -10.50
C TYR A 62 -5.54 -6.30 -10.54
N ARG A 63 -4.53 -7.19 -10.47
CA ARG A 63 -3.09 -6.89 -10.59
C ARG A 63 -2.59 -5.70 -9.75
N PRO A 64 -3.00 -5.56 -8.47
CA PRO A 64 -2.60 -4.40 -7.69
C PRO A 64 -1.14 -4.49 -7.24
N TRP A 65 -0.54 -3.34 -6.99
CA TRP A 65 0.60 -3.24 -6.10
C TRP A 65 0.16 -3.57 -4.68
N ILE A 66 0.87 -4.43 -3.94
CA ILE A 66 0.53 -4.78 -2.55
C ILE A 66 1.52 -4.11 -1.60
N HIS A 67 1.05 -3.14 -0.81
CA HIS A 67 1.94 -2.33 0.03
C HIS A 67 2.12 -2.90 1.45
N THR A 68 1.34 -3.91 1.81
CA THR A 68 1.18 -4.36 3.20
C THR A 68 1.75 -5.75 3.44
N ILE A 69 2.89 -6.09 2.83
CA ILE A 69 3.55 -7.37 3.13
C ILE A 69 4.18 -7.25 4.51
N ASP A 70 3.59 -7.92 5.50
CA ASP A 70 3.94 -7.81 6.91
C ASP A 70 4.28 -9.15 7.59
N ARG A 71 4.22 -10.25 6.83
CA ARG A 71 4.54 -11.60 7.32
C ARG A 71 4.85 -12.55 6.17
N LEU A 72 5.68 -13.55 6.42
CA LEU A 72 6.16 -14.47 5.39
C LEU A 72 5.03 -15.33 4.81
N SER A 73 4.07 -15.74 5.64
CA SER A 73 2.92 -16.54 5.19
C SER A 73 2.03 -15.81 4.17
N LEU A 74 1.92 -14.48 4.25
CA LEU A 74 1.22 -13.67 3.25
C LEU A 74 2.04 -13.60 1.95
N ALA A 75 3.33 -13.30 2.05
CA ALA A 75 4.22 -13.23 0.90
C ALA A 75 4.24 -14.55 0.11
N GLN A 76 4.34 -15.68 0.82
CA GLN A 76 4.27 -17.02 0.23
C GLN A 76 2.90 -17.30 -0.40
N ALA A 77 1.80 -16.92 0.26
CA ALA A 77 0.46 -17.10 -0.29
C ALA A 77 0.29 -16.35 -1.62
N ILE A 78 0.84 -15.12 -1.72
CA ILE A 78 0.82 -14.33 -2.96
C ILE A 78 1.73 -14.97 -4.02
N SER A 79 2.97 -15.31 -3.66
CA SER A 79 3.95 -15.95 -4.54
C SER A 79 3.39 -17.21 -5.21
N GLN A 80 2.69 -18.06 -4.47
CA GLN A 80 2.03 -19.28 -4.99
C GLN A 80 0.91 -19.02 -6.00
N ARG A 81 0.35 -17.82 -6.04
CA ARG A 81 -0.85 -17.45 -6.83
C ARG A 81 -0.55 -16.37 -7.86
N ALA A 82 0.65 -15.81 -7.86
CA ALA A 82 1.06 -14.76 -8.78
C ALA A 82 1.06 -15.30 -10.21
N ALA A 83 0.56 -14.48 -11.14
CA ALA A 83 0.68 -14.75 -12.57
C ALA A 83 2.13 -14.57 -13.04
N ALA A 84 2.42 -14.93 -14.29
CA ALA A 84 3.75 -14.84 -14.87
C ALA A 84 4.31 -13.41 -14.86
N GLU A 85 3.44 -12.40 -14.97
CA GLU A 85 3.83 -11.00 -14.89
C GLU A 85 4.30 -10.58 -13.50
N GLY A 86 4.03 -11.35 -12.44
CA GLY A 86 4.43 -11.04 -11.07
C GLY A 86 3.65 -9.89 -10.43
N VAL A 87 3.83 -9.74 -9.12
CA VAL A 87 3.12 -8.76 -8.27
C VAL A 87 4.14 -7.80 -7.69
N ASP A 88 3.99 -6.51 -8.00
CA ASP A 88 4.75 -5.46 -7.33
C ASP A 88 4.33 -5.34 -5.87
N CYS A 89 5.29 -5.32 -4.97
CA CYS A 89 5.00 -5.28 -3.54
C CYS A 89 5.97 -4.42 -2.74
N LEU A 90 5.48 -3.94 -1.59
CA LEU A 90 6.26 -3.25 -0.58
C LEU A 90 6.15 -4.00 0.75
N VAL A 91 7.22 -3.94 1.53
CA VAL A 91 7.21 -4.42 2.92
C VAL A 91 6.68 -3.31 3.81
N GLN A 92 5.69 -3.64 4.63
CA GLN A 92 5.20 -2.74 5.66
C GLN A 92 6.13 -2.80 6.88
N VAL A 93 6.66 -1.65 7.27
CA VAL A 93 7.48 -1.50 8.47
C VAL A 93 6.65 -0.86 9.56
N ASN A 94 6.61 -1.49 10.73
CA ASN A 94 6.02 -0.91 11.94
C ASN A 94 7.04 0.06 12.57
N ILE A 95 7.25 1.20 11.91
CA ILE A 95 8.31 2.14 12.25
C ILE A 95 8.22 2.67 13.69
N GLY A 96 6.99 2.88 14.17
CA GLY A 96 6.70 3.31 15.53
C GLY A 96 6.66 2.18 16.58
N ARG A 97 6.92 0.93 16.18
CA ARG A 97 6.91 -0.26 17.08
C ARG A 97 5.61 -0.40 17.88
N GLU A 98 4.48 -0.06 17.26
CA GLU A 98 3.16 -0.12 17.89
C GLU A 98 2.62 -1.57 17.84
N PRO A 99 2.43 -2.27 18.98
CA PRO A 99 2.07 -3.69 18.99
C PRO A 99 0.71 -3.99 18.35
N GLN A 100 -0.19 -3.01 18.30
CA GLN A 100 -1.50 -3.09 17.67
C GLN A 100 -1.47 -2.93 16.14
N LYS A 101 -0.36 -2.48 15.56
CA LYS A 101 -0.24 -2.26 14.11
C LYS A 101 0.51 -3.41 13.45
N GLY A 102 0.06 -3.78 12.25
CA GLY A 102 0.80 -4.69 11.39
C GLY A 102 2.10 -4.05 10.88
N GLY A 103 3.00 -4.90 10.41
CA GLY A 103 4.30 -4.51 9.87
C GLY A 103 5.46 -5.16 10.61
N ILE A 104 6.60 -5.23 9.94
CA ILE A 104 7.84 -5.80 10.46
C ILE A 104 8.54 -4.77 11.34
N ASN A 105 9.18 -5.23 12.40
CA ASN A 105 10.04 -4.38 13.23
C ASN A 105 11.13 -3.72 12.34
N PRO A 106 11.45 -2.43 12.53
CA PRO A 106 12.52 -1.76 11.80
C PRO A 106 13.83 -2.56 11.74
N ASP A 107 14.21 -3.20 12.85
CA ASP A 107 15.48 -3.92 12.96
C ASP A 107 15.52 -5.19 12.08
N ASP A 108 14.37 -5.81 11.86
CA ASP A 108 14.22 -7.03 11.07
C ASP A 108 13.80 -6.76 9.61
N SER A 109 13.47 -5.49 9.29
CA SER A 109 12.79 -5.12 8.05
C SER A 109 13.61 -5.42 6.80
N ILE A 110 14.93 -5.22 6.84
CA ILE A 110 15.83 -5.48 5.72
C ILE A 110 15.92 -6.97 5.41
N GLU A 111 16.15 -7.81 6.43
CA GLU A 111 16.27 -9.26 6.22
C GLU A 111 14.94 -9.87 5.78
N PHE A 112 13.83 -9.37 6.34
CA PHE A 112 12.51 -9.75 5.87
C PHE A 112 12.28 -9.35 4.40
N ALA A 113 12.63 -8.14 4.01
CA ALA A 113 12.49 -7.68 2.63
C ALA A 113 13.32 -8.51 1.65
N ARG A 114 14.56 -8.87 2.02
CA ARG A 114 15.39 -9.80 1.22
C ARG A 114 14.73 -11.16 1.07
N SER A 115 14.10 -11.68 2.12
CA SER A 115 13.35 -12.93 2.06
C SER A 115 12.15 -12.83 1.10
N VAL A 116 11.43 -11.71 1.11
CA VAL A 116 10.32 -11.45 0.16
C VAL A 116 10.83 -11.36 -1.28
N ALA A 117 11.95 -10.67 -1.52
CA ALA A 117 12.52 -10.49 -2.86
C ALA A 117 12.97 -11.80 -3.53
N ARG A 118 13.24 -12.85 -2.75
CA ARG A 118 13.64 -14.17 -3.25
C ARG A 118 12.45 -15.06 -3.61
N LEU A 119 11.22 -14.65 -3.30
CA LEU A 119 10.03 -15.43 -3.62
C LEU A 119 9.64 -15.24 -5.10
N PRO A 120 9.40 -16.34 -5.85
CA PRO A 120 9.00 -16.24 -7.25
C PRO A 120 7.65 -15.53 -7.38
N GLY A 121 7.46 -14.77 -8.46
CA GLY A 121 6.23 -14.04 -8.71
C GLY A 121 6.03 -12.79 -7.85
N LEU A 122 6.92 -12.49 -6.90
CA LEU A 122 6.96 -11.20 -6.22
C LEU A 122 8.06 -10.31 -6.78
N ARG A 123 7.76 -9.03 -6.94
CA ARG A 123 8.72 -7.98 -7.27
C ARG A 123 8.77 -6.99 -6.12
N LEU A 124 9.79 -7.11 -5.27
CA LEU A 124 10.01 -6.14 -4.22
C LEU A 124 10.35 -4.78 -4.82
N ARG A 125 9.51 -3.77 -4.56
CA ARG A 125 9.69 -2.39 -5.03
C ARG A 125 10.08 -1.42 -3.92
N GLY A 126 10.03 -1.83 -2.65
CA GLY A 126 10.53 -1.04 -1.53
C GLY A 126 9.73 -1.20 -0.25
N LEU A 127 9.52 -0.09 0.45
CA LEU A 127 8.99 -0.07 1.82
C LEU A 127 7.74 0.80 1.94
N MET A 128 6.91 0.49 2.93
CA MET A 128 5.74 1.26 3.31
C MET A 128 5.69 1.44 4.83
N ALA A 129 5.25 2.61 5.30
CA ALA A 129 4.93 2.80 6.71
C ALA A 129 3.74 3.74 6.92
N VAL A 130 3.12 3.57 8.10
CA VAL A 130 2.11 4.47 8.68
C VAL A 130 2.57 4.80 10.10
N PRO A 131 3.16 6.00 10.33
CA PRO A 131 3.61 6.42 11.66
C PRO A 131 2.49 6.44 12.71
N PRO A 132 2.83 6.48 14.00
CA PRO A 132 1.88 6.77 15.08
C PRO A 132 1.09 8.05 14.80
N ALA A 133 -0.23 8.04 15.04
CA ALA A 133 -1.10 9.15 14.65
C ALA A 133 -0.97 10.41 15.54
N ASN A 134 -0.41 10.23 16.74
CA ASN A 134 -0.35 11.27 17.79
C ASN A 134 1.09 11.73 18.07
N GLU A 135 2.01 11.49 17.13
CA GLU A 135 3.42 11.88 17.23
C GLU A 135 3.80 12.75 16.03
N ASP A 136 4.92 13.46 16.12
CA ASP A 136 5.55 14.04 14.93
C ASP A 136 5.98 12.91 14.00
N PRO A 137 5.48 12.85 12.75
CA PRO A 137 5.84 11.79 11.82
C PRO A 137 7.24 11.96 11.22
N THR A 138 7.87 13.13 11.35
CA THR A 138 9.15 13.46 10.69
C THR A 138 10.29 12.49 11.06
N PRO A 139 10.56 12.20 12.35
CA PRO A 139 11.63 11.26 12.72
C PRO A 139 11.37 9.83 12.20
N HIS A 140 10.09 9.43 12.11
CA HIS A 140 9.70 8.14 11.53
C HIS A 140 9.97 8.12 10.02
N PHE A 141 9.70 9.20 9.30
CA PHE A 141 9.98 9.29 7.87
C PHE A 141 11.48 9.33 7.55
N GLU A 142 12.28 10.03 8.34
CA GLU A 142 13.76 10.02 8.21
C GLU A 142 14.32 8.61 8.44
N SER A 143 13.82 7.91 9.45
CA SER A 143 14.19 6.52 9.73
C SER A 143 13.79 5.57 8.59
N MET A 144 12.59 5.74 8.03
CA MET A 144 12.15 4.99 6.85
C MET A 144 13.02 5.22 5.63
N SER A 145 13.51 6.45 5.45
CA SER A 145 14.39 6.82 4.34
C SER A 145 15.75 6.18 4.47
N THR A 146 16.28 6.13 5.70
CA THR A 146 17.52 5.39 6.02
C THR A 146 17.36 3.89 5.72
N LEU A 147 16.25 3.28 6.13
CA LEU A 147 15.96 1.87 5.82
C LEU A 147 15.80 1.62 4.31
N PHE A 148 15.14 2.54 3.61
CA PHE A 148 14.94 2.45 2.17
C PHE A 148 16.26 2.47 1.41
N GLU A 149 17.17 3.39 1.75
CA GLU A 149 18.50 3.44 1.15
C GLU A 149 19.33 2.22 1.53
N ALA A 150 19.32 1.78 2.80
CA ALA A 150 19.98 0.55 3.20
C ALA A 150 19.50 -0.67 2.39
N LEU A 151 18.20 -0.79 2.15
CA LEU A 151 17.62 -1.86 1.32
C LEU A 151 18.12 -1.79 -0.12
N ARG A 152 18.21 -0.59 -0.72
CA ARG A 152 18.71 -0.41 -2.10
C ARG A 152 20.17 -0.86 -2.28
N HIS A 153 20.97 -0.80 -1.22
CA HIS A 153 22.37 -1.25 -1.23
C HIS A 153 22.53 -2.78 -1.07
N THR A 154 21.44 -3.52 -0.83
CA THR A 154 21.47 -4.99 -0.81
C THR A 154 21.48 -5.57 -2.24
N PRO A 155 21.96 -6.81 -2.45
CA PRO A 155 21.90 -7.48 -3.75
C PRO A 155 20.47 -7.59 -4.32
N GLU A 156 19.49 -7.78 -3.43
CA GLU A 156 18.06 -7.85 -3.77
C GLU A 156 17.42 -6.47 -4.03
N GLY A 157 18.11 -5.38 -3.68
CA GLY A 157 17.62 -4.00 -3.71
C GLY A 157 17.58 -3.34 -5.10
N LYS A 158 18.03 -4.01 -6.17
CA LYS A 158 18.22 -3.39 -7.50
C LYS A 158 16.95 -2.74 -8.09
N ASN A 159 15.77 -3.32 -7.80
CA ASN A 159 14.48 -2.86 -8.30
C ASN A 159 13.68 -2.03 -7.27
N VAL A 160 14.30 -1.70 -6.13
CA VAL A 160 13.68 -0.89 -5.08
C VAL A 160 13.65 0.57 -5.53
N CYS A 161 12.42 1.08 -5.70
CA CYS A 161 12.15 2.40 -6.25
C CYS A 161 10.97 3.11 -5.57
N ALA A 162 10.33 2.49 -4.58
CA ALA A 162 9.10 2.97 -3.97
C ALA A 162 9.19 3.04 -2.45
N LEU A 163 9.05 4.26 -1.91
CA LEU A 163 8.90 4.54 -0.49
C LEU A 163 7.51 5.12 -0.23
N SER A 164 6.61 4.28 0.26
CA SER A 164 5.21 4.63 0.49
C SER A 164 4.99 5.13 1.92
N MET A 165 4.94 6.44 2.09
CA MET A 165 4.70 7.07 3.39
C MET A 165 4.06 8.46 3.20
N GLY A 166 3.41 8.97 4.24
CA GLY A 166 2.61 10.19 4.14
C GLY A 166 1.18 9.94 3.67
N MET A 167 0.26 10.62 4.33
CA MET A 167 -1.18 10.67 4.12
C MET A 167 -1.63 12.14 4.05
N SER A 168 -2.93 12.39 3.95
CA SER A 168 -3.48 13.74 3.78
C SER A 168 -2.97 14.83 4.75
N ARG A 169 -2.52 14.47 5.95
CA ARG A 169 -2.09 15.42 6.99
C ARG A 169 -0.58 15.66 7.04
N ASP A 170 0.21 14.77 6.45
CA ASP A 170 1.66 14.68 6.66
C ASP A 170 2.43 14.36 5.36
N PHE A 171 1.76 14.34 4.20
CA PHE A 171 2.41 14.07 2.91
C PHE A 171 3.52 15.05 2.56
N GLU A 172 3.42 16.33 2.97
CA GLU A 172 4.48 17.31 2.72
C GLU A 172 5.77 16.98 3.49
N ALA A 173 5.63 16.56 4.76
CA ALA A 173 6.77 16.10 5.55
C ALA A 173 7.35 14.82 4.95
N ALA A 174 6.50 13.87 4.55
CA ALA A 174 6.92 12.66 3.87
C ALA A 174 7.71 12.94 2.59
N ILE A 175 7.26 13.89 1.75
CA ILE A 175 7.97 14.30 0.53
C ILE A 175 9.35 14.88 0.86
N ARG A 176 9.46 15.75 1.87
CA ARG A 176 10.76 16.30 2.30
C ARG A 176 11.74 15.22 2.75
N CYS A 177 11.23 14.14 3.34
CA CYS A 177 12.03 12.97 3.71
C CYS A 177 12.28 12.00 2.55
N GLY A 178 11.73 12.21 1.35
CA GLY A 178 12.01 11.35 0.19
C GLY A 178 10.94 10.30 -0.12
N ALA A 179 9.70 10.48 0.35
CA ALA A 179 8.58 9.64 -0.08
C ALA A 179 8.41 9.73 -1.60
N THR A 180 8.27 8.57 -2.25
CA THR A 180 7.98 8.49 -3.69
C THR A 180 6.51 8.15 -3.96
N LEU A 181 5.78 7.69 -2.94
CA LEU A 181 4.35 7.43 -2.99
C LEU A 181 3.68 7.99 -1.73
N VAL A 182 2.78 8.96 -1.91
CA VAL A 182 1.94 9.52 -0.84
C VAL A 182 0.49 9.08 -1.01
N ARG A 183 -0.26 8.94 0.09
CA ARG A 183 -1.62 8.38 0.09
C ARG A 183 -2.65 9.45 0.47
N VAL A 184 -3.12 10.20 -0.51
CA VAL A 184 -4.06 11.30 -0.28
C VAL A 184 -5.51 10.82 -0.46
N GLY A 185 -6.30 10.96 0.60
CA GLY A 185 -7.71 10.55 0.63
C GLY A 185 -8.63 11.75 0.79
N THR A 186 -8.81 12.20 2.05
CA THR A 186 -9.75 13.27 2.41
C THR A 186 -9.51 14.59 1.67
N ASN A 187 -8.27 14.95 1.36
CA ASN A 187 -8.00 16.20 0.63
C ASN A 187 -8.43 16.12 -0.84
N LEU A 188 -8.61 14.91 -1.40
CA LEU A 188 -9.01 14.71 -2.78
C LEU A 188 -10.52 14.41 -2.91
N PHE A 189 -11.05 13.55 -2.04
CA PHE A 189 -12.44 13.08 -2.12
C PHE A 189 -13.37 13.68 -1.06
N GLY A 190 -12.86 14.56 -0.20
CA GLY A 190 -13.61 15.08 0.94
C GLY A 190 -13.82 14.05 2.06
N SER A 191 -14.75 14.37 2.96
CA SER A 191 -15.17 13.48 4.04
C SER A 191 -15.76 12.19 3.49
N ARG A 192 -15.57 11.08 4.21
CA ARG A 192 -16.19 9.81 3.81
C ARG A 192 -17.69 9.89 4.06
N PRO A 193 -18.53 9.30 3.18
CA PRO A 193 -19.93 9.09 3.50
C PRO A 193 -20.05 8.31 4.81
N GLU A 194 -20.95 8.69 5.70
CA GLU A 194 -21.25 7.90 6.90
C GLU A 194 -21.76 6.53 6.46
N THR A 195 -21.01 5.47 6.78
CA THR A 195 -21.54 4.12 6.65
C THR A 195 -22.59 3.90 7.74
N SER A 196 -23.70 3.22 7.41
CA SER A 196 -24.80 2.95 8.36
C SER A 196 -24.39 2.22 9.66
N LEU A 197 -23.18 1.65 9.70
CA LEU A 197 -22.57 1.03 10.88
C LEU A 197 -21.97 2.04 11.88
N ASP A 198 -21.60 3.24 11.44
CA ASP A 198 -21.02 4.28 12.31
C ASP A 198 -22.10 5.12 13.00
N ALA A 199 -23.30 5.22 12.40
CA ALA A 199 -24.47 5.87 12.99
C ALA A 199 -25.06 5.13 14.20
N LEU A 200 -24.69 3.86 14.39
CA LEU A 200 -25.13 3.02 15.53
C LEU A 200 -24.14 3.05 16.72
N ARG A 201 -23.07 3.86 16.63
CA ARG A 201 -22.03 3.98 17.68
C ARG A 201 -21.92 5.39 18.28
N GLN A 202 -22.88 6.27 18.00
CA GLN A 202 -23.10 7.53 18.73
C GLN A 202 -24.34 7.37 19.61
#